data_AF-A0A9W6YMR1-F1
#
_entry.id   AF-A0A9W6YMR1-F1
#
_cell.length_a   1.000
_cell.length_b   1.000
_cell.length_c   1.000
_cell.angle_alpha   90.00
_cell.angle_beta   90.00
_cell.angle_gamma   90.00
#
_symmetry.space_group_name_H-M   'P 1'
#
loop_
_entity.id
_entity.type
_entity.pdbx_description
1 polymer ?
#
loop_
_entity_poly.entity_id
_entity_poly.type
_entity_poly.pdbx_seq_one_letter_code
_entity_poly.pdbx_strand_id
1 'polypeptide(L)'
;MIGKGYQDGRAGNHRQLQRCGQPRKKSSLQVLGYAIRSAILYANLTPSPCIILLSTLFVRFSNLQIVIERPSFPQIRQHLVQALSLDTFEWESNRDLQQPSAQYAAAFTKSVSELLLEHSKFLASLEFDYDIGKPQLFFVRLTAAALYYLDETTPLLTAQHFRRARHLLEQDHQLAVLETVTEHGIALLIGMGHLERADQRVFTLEMVYARWENFLRQHDMLAQLPTRSEAQKALENLLRLKLVKDAGDAFKIGRGGDSSMKQDVSGSLQPEFRAVHLNFAPRTLEGMLRNGSIKCSTLLKEWAINGS
;
A
#
# COMPACT_ATOMS: atom_id res chain seq x y z
N MET A 1 -81.24 -32.43 -4.66
CA MET A 1 -81.22 -33.13 -5.97
C MET A 1 -80.79 -32.12 -7.02
N ILE A 2 -80.07 -32.55 -8.07
CA ILE A 2 -79.61 -31.72 -9.22
C ILE A 2 -78.53 -30.68 -8.79
N GLY A 3 -77.48 -30.36 -9.55
CA GLY A 3 -77.07 -30.82 -10.89
C GLY A 3 -75.54 -30.82 -11.10
N LYS A 4 -75.07 -31.05 -12.33
CA LYS A 4 -73.65 -31.23 -12.71
C LYS A 4 -73.00 -29.96 -13.27
N GLY A 5 -71.66 -29.90 -13.20
CA GLY A 5 -70.76 -28.95 -13.89
C GLY A 5 -69.33 -29.15 -13.36
N TYR A 6 -68.51 -30.06 -13.87
CA TYR A 6 -67.72 -30.04 -15.13
C TYR A 6 -66.62 -28.96 -15.17
N GLN A 7 -65.41 -29.43 -15.55
CA GLN A 7 -64.10 -28.81 -15.86
C GLN A 7 -64.01 -27.26 -16.01
N ASP A 8 -62.89 -26.59 -15.72
CA ASP A 8 -61.53 -26.87 -16.22
C ASP A 8 -60.42 -26.04 -15.51
N GLY A 9 -59.13 -26.32 -15.77
CA GLY A 9 -58.11 -25.27 -15.88
C GLY A 9 -56.97 -25.18 -14.85
N ARG A 10 -55.73 -25.37 -15.35
CA ARG A 10 -54.43 -24.81 -14.90
C ARG A 10 -53.90 -25.28 -13.52
N ALA A 11 -52.82 -26.08 -13.44
CA ALA A 11 -51.42 -25.83 -13.82
C ALA A 11 -50.64 -24.93 -12.82
N GLY A 12 -50.07 -25.54 -11.78
CA GLY A 12 -49.06 -24.96 -10.88
C GLY A 12 -47.64 -25.45 -11.23
N ASN A 13 -46.63 -24.57 -11.15
CA ASN A 13 -45.29 -24.84 -11.66
C ASN A 13 -44.38 -25.63 -10.69
N HIS A 14 -44.04 -26.88 -11.03
CA HIS A 14 -42.78 -27.51 -10.57
C HIS A 14 -41.64 -27.18 -11.53
N ARG A 15 -40.84 -26.14 -11.23
CA ARG A 15 -39.55 -25.92 -11.91
C ARG A 15 -38.42 -26.63 -11.17
N GLN A 16 -38.07 -27.84 -11.61
CA GLN A 16 -36.80 -28.45 -11.24
C GLN A 16 -35.64 -27.71 -11.94
N LEU A 17 -34.62 -27.32 -11.18
CA LEU A 17 -33.41 -26.67 -11.70
C LEU A 17 -32.40 -27.71 -12.22
N GLN A 18 -32.67 -28.29 -13.40
CA GLN A 18 -31.66 -29.03 -14.14
C GLN A 18 -30.58 -28.07 -14.68
N ARG A 19 -29.51 -27.85 -13.89
CA ARG A 19 -28.28 -27.23 -14.38
C ARG A 19 -27.51 -28.24 -15.24
N CYS A 20 -27.79 -28.28 -16.54
CA CYS A 20 -26.88 -28.91 -17.50
C CYS A 20 -25.52 -28.20 -17.46
N GLY A 21 -24.50 -28.90 -16.97
CA GLY A 21 -23.14 -28.39 -16.93
C GLY A 21 -22.49 -28.41 -18.31
N GLN A 22 -22.33 -27.24 -18.93
CA GLN A 22 -21.35 -27.07 -20.01
C GLN A 22 -20.01 -26.62 -19.41
N PRO A 23 -18.86 -27.15 -19.87
CA PRO A 23 -17.55 -26.67 -19.43
C PRO A 23 -17.34 -25.24 -19.90
N ARG A 24 -17.14 -24.30 -18.96
CA ARG A 24 -16.76 -22.92 -19.28
C ARG A 24 -15.40 -22.94 -19.99
N LYS A 25 -15.38 -22.54 -21.26
CA LYS A 25 -14.13 -22.32 -22.01
C LYS A 25 -13.29 -21.27 -21.26
N LYS A 26 -12.04 -21.60 -20.95
CA LYS A 26 -11.07 -20.69 -20.32
C LYS A 26 -10.69 -19.62 -21.35
N SER A 27 -10.83 -18.33 -21.02
CA SER A 27 -10.51 -17.23 -21.94
C SER A 27 -8.99 -16.99 -22.07
N SER A 28 -8.57 -16.37 -23.17
CA SER A 28 -7.17 -15.98 -23.44
C SER A 28 -6.55 -15.09 -22.36
N LEU A 29 -7.38 -14.37 -21.58
CA LEU A 29 -6.91 -13.59 -20.43
C LEU A 29 -6.33 -14.48 -19.30
N GLN A 30 -6.86 -15.69 -19.09
CA GLN A 30 -6.29 -16.64 -18.13
C GLN A 30 -4.92 -17.16 -18.58
N VAL A 31 -4.69 -17.19 -19.89
CA VAL A 31 -3.48 -17.74 -20.51
C VAL A 31 -2.27 -16.84 -20.24
N LEU A 32 -2.42 -15.52 -20.43
CA LEU A 32 -1.41 -14.58 -19.93
C LEU A 32 -1.23 -14.74 -18.42
N GLY A 33 -2.31 -14.87 -17.64
CA GLY A 33 -2.24 -15.14 -16.19
C GLY A 33 -1.36 -16.34 -15.80
N TYR A 34 -1.31 -17.39 -16.63
CA TYR A 34 -0.42 -18.54 -16.43
C TYR A 34 1.01 -18.30 -16.93
N ALA A 35 1.20 -17.67 -18.10
CA ALA A 35 2.54 -17.29 -18.58
C ALA A 35 3.25 -16.35 -17.59
N ILE A 36 2.53 -15.36 -17.04
CA ILE A 36 2.99 -14.46 -15.99
C ILE A 36 3.30 -15.23 -14.70
N ARG A 37 2.48 -16.23 -14.31
CA ARG A 37 2.78 -17.07 -13.13
C ARG A 37 4.08 -17.85 -13.31
N SER A 38 4.33 -18.41 -14.49
CA SER A 38 5.62 -19.05 -14.80
C SER A 38 6.78 -18.06 -14.80
N ALA A 39 6.61 -16.87 -15.40
CA ALA A 39 7.62 -15.81 -15.38
C ALA A 39 7.90 -15.28 -13.96
N ILE A 40 6.87 -15.20 -13.09
CA ILE A 40 7.02 -14.87 -11.66
C ILE A 40 7.73 -15.99 -10.91
N LEU A 41 7.45 -17.27 -11.20
CA LEU A 41 8.17 -18.40 -10.59
C LEU A 41 9.64 -18.39 -11.00
N TYR A 42 9.96 -18.17 -12.28
CA TYR A 42 11.34 -18.01 -12.75
C TYR A 42 12.03 -16.76 -12.18
N ALA A 43 11.33 -15.63 -12.03
CA ALA A 43 11.88 -14.45 -11.36
C ALA A 43 12.13 -14.68 -9.85
N ASN A 44 11.23 -15.39 -9.17
CA ASN A 44 11.38 -15.78 -7.76
C ASN A 44 12.48 -16.82 -7.52
N LEU A 45 12.99 -17.49 -8.57
CA LEU A 45 14.20 -18.32 -8.48
C LEU A 45 15.50 -17.48 -8.42
N THR A 46 15.43 -16.16 -8.60
CA THR A 46 16.49 -15.25 -8.13
C THR A 46 16.17 -14.79 -6.70
N PRO A 47 16.88 -15.29 -5.67
CA PRO A 47 16.61 -14.89 -4.29
C PRO A 47 16.99 -13.42 -4.08
N SER A 48 16.06 -12.61 -3.55
CA SER A 48 16.42 -11.31 -3.00
C SER A 48 17.37 -11.53 -1.81
N PRO A 49 18.55 -10.88 -1.75
CA PRO A 49 19.62 -11.25 -0.82
C PRO A 49 19.33 -10.79 0.62
N CYS A 50 18.54 -11.57 1.36
CA CYS A 50 18.53 -11.55 2.81
C CYS A 50 19.83 -12.20 3.32
N ILE A 51 20.79 -11.38 3.78
CA ILE A 51 21.98 -11.87 4.47
C ILE A 51 21.56 -12.41 5.85
N ILE A 52 21.29 -13.71 5.92
CA ILE A 52 21.03 -14.42 7.18
C ILE A 52 22.31 -15.20 7.55
N LEU A 53 23.19 -14.55 8.32
CA LEU A 53 24.35 -15.20 8.94
C LEU A 53 24.06 -15.47 10.42
N LEU A 54 23.65 -16.70 10.71
CA LEU A 54 23.52 -17.20 12.08
C LEU A 54 24.91 -17.25 12.74
N SER A 55 25.02 -16.62 13.92
CA SER A 55 26.28 -16.15 14.52
C SER A 55 27.16 -17.23 15.18
N THR A 56 27.04 -18.49 14.78
CA THR A 56 27.76 -19.64 15.36
C THR A 56 28.61 -20.45 14.36
N LEU A 57 28.59 -20.12 13.06
CA LEU A 57 29.28 -20.88 12.00
C LEU A 57 30.48 -20.17 11.34
N PHE A 58 30.89 -18.99 11.84
CA PHE A 58 31.89 -18.11 11.22
C PHE A 58 33.31 -18.69 11.08
N VAL A 59 33.65 -19.78 11.77
CA VAL A 59 35.03 -20.30 11.87
C VAL A 59 35.41 -21.27 10.73
N ARG A 60 34.46 -21.68 9.88
CA ARG A 60 34.70 -22.72 8.84
C ARG A 60 34.27 -22.38 7.41
N PHE A 61 33.67 -21.22 7.16
CA PHE A 61 33.41 -20.77 5.79
C PHE A 61 34.63 -20.06 5.21
N SER A 62 34.98 -20.40 3.98
CA SER A 62 35.87 -19.57 3.15
C SER A 62 35.20 -18.21 2.90
N ASN A 63 35.97 -17.12 2.89
CA ASN A 63 35.50 -15.74 2.72
C ASN A 63 35.02 -15.40 1.29
N LEU A 64 34.29 -16.32 0.65
CA LEU A 64 33.76 -16.17 -0.71
C LEU A 64 32.42 -15.44 -0.66
N GLN A 65 32.47 -14.12 -0.85
CA GLN A 65 31.28 -13.28 -0.97
C GLN A 65 30.78 -13.31 -2.41
N ILE A 66 29.60 -13.88 -2.65
CA ILE A 66 28.92 -13.81 -3.95
C ILE A 66 28.11 -12.52 -4.00
N VAL A 67 28.63 -11.53 -4.73
CA VAL A 67 27.90 -10.28 -5.02
C VAL A 67 27.07 -10.49 -6.29
N ILE A 68 25.76 -10.27 -6.20
CA ILE A 68 24.85 -10.23 -7.35
C ILE A 68 24.59 -8.76 -7.66
N GLU A 69 25.07 -8.28 -8.81
CA GLU A 69 24.89 -6.90 -9.24
C GLU A 69 23.43 -6.59 -9.60
N ARG A 70 23.02 -5.33 -9.44
CA ARG A 70 21.71 -4.85 -9.88
C ARG A 70 21.71 -4.78 -11.41
N PRO A 71 20.77 -5.45 -12.13
CA PRO A 71 20.68 -5.30 -13.58
C PRO A 71 20.48 -3.84 -14.00
N SER A 72 21.07 -3.47 -15.13
CA SER A 72 20.88 -2.16 -15.76
C SER A 72 19.45 -1.97 -16.26
N PHE A 73 19.00 -0.71 -16.40
CA PHE A 73 17.66 -0.44 -16.93
C PHE A 73 17.41 -1.02 -18.34
N PRO A 74 18.37 -1.01 -19.30
CA PRO A 74 18.23 -1.71 -20.58
C PRO A 74 18.02 -3.23 -20.45
N GLN A 75 18.68 -3.90 -19.50
CA GLN A 75 18.45 -5.32 -19.22
C GLN A 75 17.05 -5.55 -18.64
N ILE A 76 16.56 -4.65 -17.77
CA ILE A 76 15.18 -4.70 -17.27
C ILE A 76 14.18 -4.52 -18.42
N ARG A 77 14.41 -3.56 -19.33
CA ARG A 77 13.60 -3.36 -20.55
C ARG A 77 13.55 -4.64 -21.40
N GLN A 78 14.70 -5.28 -21.62
CA GLN A 78 14.79 -6.55 -22.37
C GLN A 78 14.03 -7.69 -21.67
N HIS A 79 14.20 -7.87 -20.37
CA HIS A 79 13.47 -8.87 -19.59
C HIS A 79 11.95 -8.62 -19.61
N LEU A 80 11.49 -7.36 -19.62
CA LEU A 80 10.07 -7.03 -19.75
C LEU A 80 9.52 -7.39 -21.14
N VAL A 81 10.26 -7.12 -22.22
CA VAL A 81 9.87 -7.56 -23.59
C VAL A 81 9.77 -9.09 -23.66
N GLN A 82 10.74 -9.81 -23.10
CA GLN A 82 10.75 -11.28 -23.09
C GLN A 82 9.60 -11.86 -22.25
N ALA A 83 9.37 -11.35 -21.04
CA ALA A 83 8.28 -11.81 -20.16
C ALA A 83 6.87 -11.46 -20.67
N LEU A 84 6.76 -10.55 -21.65
CA LEU A 84 5.52 -10.17 -22.31
C LEU A 84 5.37 -10.78 -23.72
N SER A 85 6.36 -11.51 -24.24
CA SER A 85 6.25 -12.14 -25.55
C SER A 85 5.40 -13.42 -25.48
N LEU A 86 4.46 -13.53 -26.41
CA LEU A 86 3.61 -14.72 -26.59
C LEU A 86 4.29 -15.79 -27.46
N ASP A 87 5.35 -15.40 -28.19
CA ASP A 87 6.09 -16.25 -29.11
C ASP A 87 7.13 -17.12 -28.38
N THR A 88 7.60 -16.68 -27.21
CA THR A 88 8.52 -17.41 -26.32
C THR A 88 7.82 -18.35 -25.33
N PHE A 89 6.49 -18.51 -25.41
CA PHE A 89 5.74 -19.39 -24.52
C PHE A 89 5.60 -20.80 -25.09
N GLU A 90 5.86 -21.83 -24.27
CA GLU A 90 5.73 -23.23 -24.67
C GLU A 90 4.25 -23.67 -24.75
N TRP A 91 3.58 -23.32 -25.84
CA TRP A 91 2.19 -23.70 -26.12
C TRP A 91 1.96 -25.22 -26.08
N GLU A 92 2.89 -26.00 -26.61
CA GLU A 92 2.77 -27.47 -26.70
C GLU A 92 2.85 -28.16 -25.33
N SER A 93 3.62 -27.59 -24.40
CA SER A 93 3.76 -28.03 -23.00
C SER A 93 2.54 -27.65 -22.14
N ASN A 94 1.74 -26.67 -22.58
CA ASN A 94 0.68 -26.03 -21.79
C ASN A 94 -0.72 -26.17 -22.45
N ARG A 95 -1.04 -27.38 -22.95
CA ARG A 95 -2.27 -27.69 -23.73
C ARG A 95 -3.60 -27.37 -23.05
N ASP A 96 -3.56 -27.12 -21.75
CA ASP A 96 -4.67 -26.70 -20.89
C ASP A 96 -5.10 -25.22 -21.11
N LEU A 97 -4.32 -24.48 -21.90
CA LEU A 97 -4.46 -23.07 -22.25
C LEU A 97 -4.77 -22.90 -23.75
N GLN A 98 -5.68 -21.98 -24.08
CA GLN A 98 -6.02 -21.70 -25.47
C GLN A 98 -5.00 -20.74 -26.11
N GLN A 99 -4.29 -21.19 -27.14
CA GLN A 99 -3.41 -20.33 -27.93
C GLN A 99 -4.20 -19.16 -28.56
N PRO A 100 -3.71 -17.90 -28.47
CA PRO A 100 -4.35 -16.76 -29.10
C PRO A 100 -4.28 -16.82 -30.64
N SER A 101 -5.13 -16.06 -31.32
CA SER A 101 -5.01 -15.90 -32.77
C SER A 101 -3.73 -15.12 -33.13
N ALA A 102 -3.13 -15.44 -34.28
CA ALA A 102 -1.94 -14.73 -34.77
C ALA A 102 -2.15 -13.22 -34.92
N GLN A 103 -3.37 -12.79 -35.26
CA GLN A 103 -3.76 -11.37 -35.29
C GLN A 103 -3.69 -10.71 -33.90
N TYR A 104 -4.18 -11.39 -32.85
CA TYR A 104 -4.07 -10.89 -31.48
C TYR A 104 -2.62 -10.90 -30.99
N ALA A 105 -1.86 -11.96 -31.27
CA ALA A 105 -0.45 -12.05 -30.89
C ALA A 105 0.37 -10.89 -31.50
N ALA A 106 0.23 -10.65 -32.80
CA ALA A 106 0.89 -9.53 -33.49
C ALA A 106 0.46 -8.16 -32.93
N ALA A 107 -0.84 -7.97 -32.66
CA ALA A 107 -1.34 -6.73 -32.04
C ALA A 107 -0.80 -6.53 -30.62
N PHE A 108 -0.71 -7.59 -29.82
CA PHE A 108 -0.18 -7.55 -28.46
C PHE A 108 1.32 -7.24 -28.45
N THR A 109 2.12 -7.96 -29.24
CA THR A 109 3.57 -7.71 -29.39
C THR A 109 3.85 -6.29 -29.90
N LYS A 110 3.03 -5.75 -30.83
CA LYS A 110 3.09 -4.34 -31.24
C LYS A 110 2.80 -3.39 -30.08
N SER A 111 1.73 -3.64 -29.32
CA SER A 111 1.32 -2.81 -28.16
C SER A 111 2.40 -2.78 -27.06
N VAL A 112 3.03 -3.93 -26.77
CA VAL A 112 4.18 -4.03 -25.85
C VAL A 112 5.40 -3.26 -26.37
N SER A 113 5.68 -3.37 -27.67
CA SER A 113 6.79 -2.66 -28.31
C SER A 113 6.58 -1.15 -28.23
N GLU A 114 5.39 -0.64 -28.58
CA GLU A 114 5.03 0.78 -28.52
C GLU A 114 5.17 1.38 -27.11
N LEU A 115 4.85 0.61 -26.07
CA LEU A 115 5.05 1.03 -24.68
C LEU A 115 6.52 1.19 -24.31
N LEU A 116 7.39 0.35 -24.85
CA LEU A 116 8.81 0.25 -24.49
C LEU A 116 9.76 0.89 -25.52
N LEU A 117 9.22 1.64 -26.50
CA LEU A 117 9.99 2.53 -27.39
C LEU A 117 10.73 3.61 -26.61
N GLU A 118 11.89 4.03 -27.11
CA GLU A 118 12.79 4.96 -26.41
C GLU A 118 12.24 6.38 -26.25
N HIS A 119 11.28 6.78 -27.08
CA HIS A 119 10.57 8.06 -26.95
C HIS A 119 9.23 7.94 -26.17
N SER A 120 8.97 6.79 -25.57
CA SER A 120 7.76 6.55 -24.77
C SER A 120 7.82 7.29 -23.44
N LYS A 121 6.83 8.17 -23.20
CA LYS A 121 6.60 8.79 -21.88
C LYS A 121 6.34 7.77 -20.77
N PHE A 122 5.99 6.53 -21.12
CA PHE A 122 5.88 5.44 -20.15
C PHE A 122 7.24 4.81 -19.82
N LEU A 123 8.11 4.59 -20.82
CA LEU A 123 9.46 4.07 -20.57
C LEU A 123 10.27 5.01 -19.67
N ALA A 124 10.29 6.32 -19.96
CA ALA A 124 10.95 7.32 -19.12
C ALA A 124 10.36 7.37 -17.68
N SER A 125 9.08 7.01 -17.51
CA SER A 125 8.46 6.90 -16.19
C SER A 125 8.83 5.61 -15.43
N LEU A 126 9.35 4.58 -16.11
CA LEU A 126 9.96 3.39 -15.49
C LEU A 126 11.46 3.58 -15.25
N GLU A 127 12.13 4.37 -16.09
CA GLU A 127 13.53 4.78 -15.90
C GLU A 127 13.66 5.60 -14.61
N PHE A 128 12.72 6.52 -14.36
CA PHE A 128 12.62 7.22 -13.08
C PHE A 128 12.42 6.27 -11.87
N ASP A 129 11.62 5.20 -11.97
CA ASP A 129 11.53 4.18 -10.91
C ASP A 129 12.88 3.46 -10.70
N TYR A 130 13.63 3.25 -11.78
CA TYR A 130 14.97 2.66 -11.70
C TYR A 130 15.95 3.60 -10.99
N ASP A 131 15.94 4.88 -11.31
CA ASP A 131 16.87 5.87 -10.75
C ASP A 131 16.60 6.12 -9.26
N ILE A 132 15.34 6.13 -8.81
CA ILE A 132 14.99 6.18 -7.37
C ILE A 132 15.21 4.83 -6.64
N GLY A 133 15.86 3.86 -7.28
CA GLY A 133 16.38 2.66 -6.65
C GLY A 133 15.42 1.46 -6.54
N LYS A 134 14.32 1.41 -7.30
CA LYS A 134 13.36 0.29 -7.20
C LYS A 134 14.01 -1.03 -7.63
N PRO A 135 13.80 -2.14 -6.90
CA PRO A 135 14.40 -3.43 -7.23
C PRO A 135 13.78 -4.02 -8.51
N GLN A 136 14.49 -4.91 -9.22
CA GLN A 136 13.98 -5.60 -10.42
C GLN A 136 12.57 -6.21 -10.21
N LEU A 137 12.34 -6.77 -9.02
CA LEU A 137 11.06 -7.38 -8.64
C LEU A 137 9.87 -6.39 -8.64
N PHE A 138 10.11 -5.08 -8.49
CA PHE A 138 9.07 -4.05 -8.65
C PHE A 138 8.52 -4.04 -10.08
N PHE A 139 9.39 -4.04 -11.10
CA PHE A 139 8.99 -4.01 -12.51
C PHE A 139 8.24 -5.28 -12.93
N VAL A 140 8.65 -6.44 -12.39
CA VAL A 140 7.94 -7.72 -12.60
C VAL A 140 6.56 -7.68 -11.96
N ARG A 141 6.45 -7.22 -10.70
CA ARG A 141 5.17 -7.07 -9.99
C ARG A 141 4.24 -6.06 -10.67
N LEU A 142 4.78 -4.93 -11.13
CA LEU A 142 4.05 -3.88 -11.83
C LEU A 142 3.48 -4.38 -13.16
N THR A 143 4.28 -5.13 -13.92
CA THR A 143 3.85 -5.77 -15.17
C THR A 143 2.76 -6.81 -14.93
N ALA A 144 2.94 -7.68 -13.93
CA ALA A 144 1.92 -8.65 -13.54
C ALA A 144 0.60 -7.97 -13.10
N ALA A 145 0.69 -6.93 -12.27
CA ALA A 145 -0.46 -6.16 -11.82
C ALA A 145 -1.15 -5.40 -12.96
N ALA A 146 -0.42 -4.91 -13.96
CA ALA A 146 -1.00 -4.26 -15.15
C ALA A 146 -1.84 -5.25 -15.97
N LEU A 147 -1.42 -6.51 -16.05
CA LEU A 147 -2.07 -7.56 -16.81
C LEU A 147 -3.39 -8.05 -16.17
N TYR A 148 -3.58 -7.85 -14.86
CA TYR A 148 -4.88 -8.06 -14.20
C TYR A 148 -5.95 -7.01 -14.57
N TYR A 149 -5.58 -5.90 -15.23
CA TYR A 149 -6.52 -4.89 -15.72
C TYR A 149 -6.90 -5.05 -17.19
N LEU A 150 -6.44 -6.10 -17.88
CA LEU A 150 -6.91 -6.43 -19.23
C LEU A 150 -8.31 -7.06 -19.17
N ASP A 151 -9.25 -6.53 -19.96
CA ASP A 151 -10.61 -7.04 -20.08
C ASP A 151 -11.04 -7.20 -21.56
N GLU A 152 -12.29 -7.62 -21.78
CA GLU A 152 -12.85 -7.84 -23.13
C GLU A 152 -13.00 -6.54 -23.95
N THR A 153 -13.00 -5.37 -23.30
CA THR A 153 -13.07 -4.05 -23.94
C THR A 153 -11.69 -3.43 -24.16
N THR A 154 -10.70 -3.82 -23.36
CA THR A 154 -9.33 -3.31 -23.36
C THR A 154 -8.29 -4.45 -23.38
N PRO A 155 -8.32 -5.35 -24.39
CA PRO A 155 -7.55 -6.60 -24.38
C PRO A 155 -6.05 -6.43 -24.72
N LEU A 156 -5.55 -5.20 -24.87
CA LEU A 156 -4.14 -4.89 -25.20
C LEU A 156 -3.50 -4.07 -24.08
N LEU A 157 -2.21 -4.29 -23.80
CA LEU A 157 -1.49 -3.53 -22.79
C LEU A 157 -1.34 -2.05 -23.18
N THR A 158 -1.59 -1.15 -22.23
CA THR A 158 -1.45 0.30 -22.40
C THR A 158 -0.84 0.93 -21.14
N ALA A 159 -0.32 2.15 -21.26
CA ALA A 159 0.21 2.90 -20.12
C ALA A 159 -0.85 3.17 -19.03
N GLN A 160 -2.15 3.09 -19.35
CA GLN A 160 -3.23 3.23 -18.38
C GLN A 160 -3.35 1.99 -17.46
N HIS A 161 -3.14 0.79 -18.00
CA HIS A 161 -3.07 -0.45 -17.21
C HIS A 161 -1.90 -0.41 -16.22
N PHE A 162 -0.73 0.05 -16.69
CA PHE A 162 0.44 0.25 -15.83
C PHE A 162 0.24 1.35 -14.77
N ARG A 163 -0.43 2.47 -15.09
CA ARG A 163 -0.77 3.51 -14.08
C ARG A 163 -1.70 2.97 -12.99
N ARG A 164 -2.75 2.22 -13.35
CA ARG A 164 -3.65 1.56 -12.38
C ARG A 164 -2.88 0.60 -11.46
N ALA A 165 -2.04 -0.25 -12.05
CA ALA A 165 -1.17 -1.18 -11.31
C ALA A 165 -0.15 -0.48 -10.40
N ARG A 166 0.39 0.67 -10.85
CA ARG A 166 1.29 1.49 -10.05
C ARG A 166 0.60 2.07 -8.82
N HIS A 167 -0.62 2.62 -8.96
CA HIS A 167 -1.40 3.08 -7.81
C HIS A 167 -1.79 1.96 -6.82
N LEU A 168 -1.85 0.69 -7.26
CA LEU A 168 -2.06 -0.46 -6.38
C LEU A 168 -0.79 -0.88 -5.62
N LEU A 169 0.39 -0.77 -6.25
CA LEU A 169 1.68 -1.16 -5.66
C LEU A 169 2.37 -0.03 -4.88
N GLU A 170 2.05 1.22 -5.21
CA GLU A 170 2.54 2.44 -4.58
C GLU A 170 1.45 3.09 -3.69
N GLN A 171 0.57 2.27 -3.10
CA GLN A 171 -0.31 2.74 -2.04
C GLN A 171 0.54 3.30 -0.90
N ASP A 172 0.41 4.61 -0.66
CA ASP A 172 1.07 5.27 0.47
C ASP A 172 0.47 4.71 1.77
N HIS A 173 1.25 3.85 2.44
CA HIS A 173 0.85 3.24 3.69
C HIS A 173 0.67 4.27 4.81
N GLN A 174 1.39 5.41 4.78
CA GLN A 174 1.17 6.50 5.74
C GLN A 174 -0.19 7.15 5.49
N LEU A 175 -0.53 7.45 4.24
CA LEU A 175 -1.86 7.99 3.89
C LEU A 175 -2.98 7.01 4.25
N ALA A 176 -2.88 5.74 3.84
CA ALA A 176 -3.90 4.72 4.10
C ALA A 176 -4.10 4.44 5.61
N VAL A 177 -3.05 4.60 6.42
CA VAL A 177 -3.16 4.57 7.88
C VAL A 177 -3.80 5.87 8.42
N LEU A 178 -3.39 7.04 7.92
CA LEU A 178 -3.95 8.33 8.32
C LEU A 178 -5.44 8.50 7.98
N GLU A 179 -5.93 7.91 6.89
CA GLU A 179 -7.36 7.84 6.56
C GLU A 179 -8.20 7.09 7.62
N THR A 180 -7.58 6.23 8.45
CA THR A 180 -8.26 5.51 9.55
C THR A 180 -8.19 6.22 10.90
N VAL A 181 -7.48 7.35 10.98
CA VAL A 181 -7.30 8.10 12.23
C VAL A 181 -8.55 8.92 12.52
N THR A 182 -9.03 8.87 13.77
CA THR A 182 -10.17 9.67 14.22
C THR A 182 -9.85 11.16 14.23
N GLU A 183 -10.87 12.02 14.20
CA GLU A 183 -10.69 13.47 14.22
C GLU A 183 -9.84 13.96 15.41
N HIS A 184 -10.02 13.35 16.59
CA HIS A 184 -9.17 13.62 17.76
C HIS A 184 -7.71 13.19 17.55
N GLY A 185 -7.46 12.09 16.84
CA GLY A 185 -6.10 11.67 16.49
C GLY A 185 -5.45 12.63 15.49
N ILE A 186 -6.20 13.14 14.51
CA ILE A 186 -5.71 14.16 13.57
C ILE A 186 -5.37 15.46 14.34
N ALA A 187 -6.23 15.89 15.27
CA ALA A 187 -5.98 17.05 16.12
C ALA A 187 -4.70 16.90 16.98
N LEU A 188 -4.48 15.73 17.59
CA LEU A 188 -3.24 15.46 18.33
C LEU A 188 -1.99 15.52 17.43
N LEU A 189 -2.05 14.96 16.22
CA LEU A 189 -0.94 15.01 15.26
C LEU A 189 -0.65 16.44 14.77
N ILE A 190 -1.69 17.26 14.57
CA ILE A 190 -1.55 18.69 14.26
C ILE A 190 -0.87 19.42 15.43
N GLY A 191 -1.33 19.21 16.66
CA GLY A 191 -0.74 19.81 17.86
C GLY A 191 0.74 19.42 18.05
N MET A 192 1.09 18.14 17.85
CA MET A 192 2.49 17.70 17.84
C MET A 192 3.30 18.38 16.73
N GLY A 193 2.72 18.53 15.53
CA GLY A 193 3.36 19.24 14.42
C GLY A 193 3.67 20.71 14.72
N HIS A 194 2.79 21.41 15.45
CA HIS A 194 3.06 22.78 15.93
C HIS A 194 4.15 22.85 17.00
N LEU A 195 4.27 21.83 17.86
CA LEU A 195 5.37 21.74 18.82
C LEU A 195 6.70 21.43 18.12
N GLU A 196 6.70 20.60 17.07
CA GLU A 196 7.89 20.33 16.24
C GLU A 196 8.34 21.57 15.44
N ARG A 197 7.40 22.37 14.93
CA ARG A 197 7.68 23.71 14.35
C ARG A 197 8.30 24.68 15.37
N ALA A 198 8.12 24.45 16.68
CA ALA A 198 8.67 25.24 17.78
C ALA A 198 9.90 24.56 18.42
N ASP A 199 10.68 23.82 17.63
CA ASP A 199 11.91 23.08 17.99
C ASP A 199 11.78 22.00 19.09
N GLN A 200 10.56 21.70 19.56
CA GLN A 200 10.34 20.59 20.50
C GLN A 200 10.31 19.27 19.73
N ARG A 201 11.20 18.33 20.08
CA ARG A 201 11.31 17.03 19.39
C ARG A 201 10.56 15.89 20.08
N VAL A 202 10.04 16.16 21.28
CA VAL A 202 9.35 15.19 22.14
C VAL A 202 8.25 15.90 22.90
N PHE A 203 7.11 15.23 23.06
CA PHE A 203 5.85 15.79 23.56
C PHE A 203 5.27 14.90 24.66
N THR A 204 4.46 15.45 25.56
CA THR A 204 3.53 14.68 26.41
C THR A 204 2.09 14.90 25.93
N LEU A 205 1.13 14.13 26.46
CA LEU A 205 -0.29 14.37 26.13
C LEU A 205 -0.71 15.79 26.55
N GLU A 206 -0.35 16.21 27.77
CA GLU A 206 -0.72 17.53 28.30
C GLU A 206 -0.12 18.70 27.48
N MET A 207 1.10 18.57 26.94
CA MET A 207 1.68 19.59 26.05
C MET A 207 0.86 19.79 24.78
N VAL A 208 0.36 18.70 24.19
CA VAL A 208 -0.47 18.71 22.98
C VAL A 208 -1.90 19.15 23.31
N TYR A 209 -2.44 18.70 24.45
CA TYR A 209 -3.79 19.04 24.93
C TYR A 209 -3.90 20.53 25.27
N ALA A 210 -2.91 21.12 25.93
CA ALA A 210 -2.87 22.56 26.20
C ALA A 210 -2.76 23.41 24.92
N ARG A 211 -2.05 22.95 23.89
CA ARG A 211 -2.04 23.58 22.55
C ARG A 211 -3.45 23.56 21.92
N TRP A 212 -4.13 22.42 22.00
CA TRP A 212 -5.48 22.24 21.46
C TRP A 212 -6.53 23.08 22.22
N GLU A 213 -6.48 23.09 23.56
CA GLU A 213 -7.36 23.92 24.39
C GLU A 213 -7.19 25.41 24.06
N ASN A 214 -5.95 25.90 23.97
CA ASN A 214 -5.69 27.30 23.62
C ASN A 214 -6.25 27.68 22.23
N PHE A 215 -6.14 26.78 21.25
CA PHE A 215 -6.74 26.99 19.93
C PHE A 215 -8.28 27.02 19.99
N LEU A 216 -8.93 26.06 20.67
CA LEU A 216 -10.39 26.07 20.80
C LEU A 216 -10.92 27.24 21.62
N ARG A 217 -10.13 27.75 22.59
CA ARG A 217 -10.44 28.97 23.35
C ARG A 217 -10.42 30.24 22.49
N GLN A 218 -9.55 30.30 21.48
CA GLN A 218 -9.51 31.43 20.52
C GLN A 218 -10.72 31.45 19.57
N HIS A 219 -11.41 30.32 19.38
CA HIS A 219 -12.53 30.16 18.46
C HIS A 219 -13.88 29.91 19.17
N ASP A 220 -13.96 30.18 20.48
CA ASP A 220 -15.13 29.97 21.36
C ASP A 220 -15.76 28.56 21.27
N MET A 221 -14.93 27.54 21.05
CA MET A 221 -15.34 26.14 20.85
C MET A 221 -14.79 25.19 21.91
N LEU A 222 -14.53 25.69 23.13
CA LEU A 222 -14.09 24.85 24.26
C LEU A 222 -15.07 23.72 24.60
N ALA A 223 -16.37 23.87 24.32
CA ALA A 223 -17.36 22.81 24.46
C ALA A 223 -17.16 21.61 23.51
N GLN A 224 -16.27 21.74 22.52
CA GLN A 224 -15.86 20.67 21.59
C GLN A 224 -14.50 20.03 21.95
N LEU A 225 -13.84 20.50 23.02
CA LEU A 225 -12.61 19.88 23.52
C LEU A 225 -12.95 18.50 24.11
N PRO A 226 -12.39 17.39 23.61
CA PRO A 226 -12.68 16.07 24.16
C PRO A 226 -12.07 15.91 25.55
N THR A 227 -12.58 14.95 26.31
CA THR A 227 -12.05 14.63 27.64
C THR A 227 -10.61 14.10 27.55
N ARG A 228 -9.83 14.25 28.63
CA ARG A 228 -8.44 13.72 28.70
C ARG A 228 -8.37 12.22 28.40
N SER A 229 -9.35 11.43 28.83
CA SER A 229 -9.41 9.99 28.56
C SER A 229 -9.70 9.67 27.07
N GLU A 230 -10.47 10.49 26.37
CA GLU A 230 -10.65 10.37 24.92
C GLU A 230 -9.39 10.79 24.15
N ALA A 231 -8.70 11.84 24.61
CA ALA A 231 -7.41 12.26 24.06
C ALA A 231 -6.32 11.18 24.29
N GLN A 232 -6.24 10.60 25.49
CA GLN A 232 -5.35 9.46 25.77
C GLN A 232 -5.68 8.27 24.87
N LYS A 233 -6.96 7.91 24.73
CA LYS A 233 -7.40 6.80 23.86
C LYS A 233 -7.06 7.05 22.39
N ALA A 234 -7.12 8.30 21.93
CA ALA A 234 -6.64 8.68 20.60
C ALA A 234 -5.11 8.54 20.48
N LEU A 235 -4.34 8.99 21.48
CA LEU A 235 -2.88 8.83 21.52
C LEU A 235 -2.46 7.34 21.53
N GLU A 236 -3.13 6.49 22.30
CA GLU A 236 -2.92 5.04 22.28
C GLU A 236 -3.19 4.43 20.89
N ASN A 237 -4.20 4.93 20.17
CA ASN A 237 -4.45 4.50 18.80
C ASN A 237 -3.33 4.94 17.85
N LEU A 238 -2.84 6.18 17.96
CA LEU A 238 -1.70 6.68 17.17
C LEU A 238 -0.40 5.89 17.41
N LEU A 239 -0.17 5.43 18.65
CA LEU A 239 0.94 4.55 19.02
C LEU A 239 0.77 3.15 18.39
N ARG A 240 -0.44 2.56 18.45
CA ARG A 240 -0.74 1.26 17.80
C ARG A 240 -0.58 1.31 16.28
N LEU A 241 -0.99 2.42 15.66
CA LEU A 241 -0.81 2.70 14.23
C LEU A 241 0.63 3.12 13.85
N LYS A 242 1.55 3.24 14.82
CA LYS A 242 2.96 3.64 14.63
C LYS A 242 3.15 5.00 13.94
N LEU A 243 2.15 5.87 13.97
CA LEU A 243 2.27 7.27 13.55
C LEU A 243 3.05 8.10 14.59
N VAL A 244 2.92 7.70 15.86
CA VAL A 244 3.64 8.21 17.02
C VAL A 244 4.49 7.08 17.60
N LYS A 245 5.63 7.42 18.21
CA LYS A 245 6.51 6.50 18.94
C LYS A 245 6.71 6.96 20.38
N ASP A 246 6.88 6.00 21.28
CA ASP A 246 7.36 6.23 22.65
C ASP A 246 8.83 6.69 22.60
N ALA A 247 9.15 7.77 23.31
CA ALA A 247 10.49 8.36 23.40
C ALA A 247 11.23 7.93 24.70
N GLY A 248 10.62 7.10 25.55
CA GLY A 248 11.17 6.69 26.85
C GLY A 248 11.19 7.84 27.85
N ASP A 249 12.13 7.81 28.82
CA ASP A 249 12.33 8.94 29.74
C ASP A 249 13.19 10.05 29.09
N ALA A 250 12.69 10.60 27.99
CA ALA A 250 13.34 11.70 27.27
C ALA A 250 13.48 12.98 28.10
N PHE A 251 12.63 13.16 29.12
CA PHE A 251 12.63 14.30 30.03
C PHE A 251 13.49 14.08 31.30
N LYS A 252 14.06 12.88 31.50
CA LYS A 252 14.82 12.48 32.70
C LYS A 252 14.07 12.66 34.02
N ILE A 253 12.75 12.51 34.00
CA ILE A 253 11.88 12.65 35.17
C ILE A 253 12.15 11.50 36.17
N GLY A 254 12.71 10.38 35.70
CA GLY A 254 12.88 9.13 36.42
C GLY A 254 14.28 8.79 36.92
N ARG A 255 15.24 9.73 37.06
CA ARG A 255 16.43 9.64 37.98
C ARG A 255 17.42 10.82 37.82
N GLY A 256 17.88 11.35 38.94
CA GLY A 256 19.29 11.67 39.10
C GLY A 256 20.04 10.39 39.50
N GLY A 257 21.06 9.99 38.73
CA GLY A 257 21.82 8.76 38.99
C GLY A 257 22.08 7.93 37.74
N ASP A 258 23.23 8.21 37.11
CA ASP A 258 24.09 7.37 36.26
C ASP A 258 23.56 6.61 35.04
N SER A 259 24.40 6.60 34.02
CA SER A 259 24.11 6.10 32.66
C SER A 259 24.02 4.57 32.58
N SER A 260 22.82 4.08 32.27
CA SER A 260 22.62 2.76 31.66
C SER A 260 21.37 2.77 30.78
N MET A 261 21.55 2.81 29.46
CA MET A 261 20.44 2.60 28.52
C MET A 261 19.92 1.17 28.63
N LYS A 262 18.87 0.98 29.43
CA LYS A 262 17.96 -0.16 29.33
C LYS A 262 16.60 0.34 28.88
N GLN A 263 16.03 -0.36 27.91
CA GLN A 263 14.63 -0.22 27.54
C GLN A 263 13.74 -0.72 28.70
N ASP A 264 12.42 -0.61 28.56
CA ASP A 264 11.40 -1.09 29.51
C ASP A 264 11.18 -0.23 30.78
N VAL A 265 11.44 1.08 30.71
CA VAL A 265 10.99 2.06 31.74
C VAL A 265 9.61 2.67 31.41
N SER A 266 9.09 2.47 30.19
CA SER A 266 7.79 3.01 29.72
C SER A 266 6.56 2.63 30.57
N GLY A 267 6.69 1.67 31.49
CA GLY A 267 5.65 1.28 32.45
C GLY A 267 5.63 2.05 33.77
N SER A 268 6.63 2.88 34.10
CA SER A 268 6.70 3.60 35.40
C SER A 268 6.20 5.05 35.36
N LEU A 269 5.94 5.61 34.18
CA LEU A 269 5.33 6.94 34.02
C LEU A 269 3.83 6.80 33.75
N GLN A 270 3.03 7.72 34.31
CA GLN A 270 1.60 7.80 33.99
C GLN A 270 1.41 8.07 32.48
N PRO A 271 0.37 7.50 31.82
CA PRO A 271 0.21 7.58 30.37
C PRO A 271 0.22 9.00 29.79
N GLU A 272 -0.35 9.96 30.52
CA GLU A 272 -0.46 11.38 30.14
C GLU A 272 0.93 12.06 30.04
N PHE A 273 1.87 11.63 30.88
CA PHE A 273 3.25 12.14 30.95
C PHE A 273 4.25 11.27 30.17
N ARG A 274 3.80 10.23 29.46
CA ARG A 274 4.69 9.46 28.57
C ARG A 274 5.20 10.37 27.45
N ALA A 275 6.52 10.44 27.34
CA ALA A 275 7.19 11.19 26.30
C ALA A 275 7.01 10.48 24.94
N VAL A 276 6.60 11.20 23.91
CA VAL A 276 6.35 10.66 22.57
C VAL A 276 6.89 11.57 21.47
N HIS A 277 7.20 11.01 20.30
CA HIS A 277 7.62 11.76 19.12
C HIS A 277 6.88 11.31 17.85
N LEU A 278 6.78 12.18 16.85
CA LEU A 278 6.21 11.83 15.55
C LEU A 278 7.15 10.88 14.77
N ASN A 279 6.57 9.89 14.09
CA ASN A 279 7.30 8.91 13.28
C ASN A 279 7.32 9.26 11.78
N PHE A 280 6.91 10.47 11.42
CA PHE A 280 6.81 10.99 10.06
C PHE A 280 6.86 12.53 10.11
N ALA A 281 7.26 13.19 9.01
CA ALA A 281 7.43 14.64 9.01
C ALA A 281 6.08 15.39 9.09
N PRO A 282 5.93 16.43 9.93
CA PRO A 282 4.70 17.23 10.02
C PRO A 282 4.26 17.83 8.68
N ARG A 283 5.22 18.17 7.81
CA ARG A 283 4.94 18.69 6.45
C ARG A 283 4.18 17.69 5.57
N THR A 284 4.31 16.38 5.82
CA THR A 284 3.55 15.34 5.12
C THR A 284 2.07 15.39 5.52
N LEU A 285 1.77 15.50 6.82
CA LEU A 285 0.39 15.70 7.30
C LEU A 285 -0.23 16.96 6.70
N GLU A 286 0.51 18.06 6.75
CA GLU A 286 0.07 19.35 6.23
C GLU A 286 -0.23 19.28 4.72
N GLY A 287 0.62 18.62 3.94
CA GLY A 287 0.38 18.35 2.52
C GLY A 287 -0.89 17.54 2.27
N MET A 288 -1.10 16.46 3.03
CA MET A 288 -2.28 15.58 2.95
C MET A 288 -3.59 16.24 3.43
N LEU A 289 -3.50 17.27 4.27
CA LEU A 289 -4.64 18.08 4.71
C LEU A 289 -5.00 19.16 3.68
N ARG A 290 -3.97 19.85 3.14
CA ARG A 290 -4.08 20.90 2.10
C ARG A 290 -4.61 20.36 0.77
N ASN A 291 -4.14 19.20 0.32
CA ASN A 291 -4.57 18.58 -0.95
C ASN A 291 -5.92 17.84 -0.84
N GLY A 292 -6.46 17.68 0.38
CA GLY A 292 -7.73 16.98 0.62
C GLY A 292 -7.66 15.46 0.70
N SER A 293 -6.47 14.85 0.67
CA SER A 293 -6.30 13.39 0.84
C SER A 293 -6.78 12.88 2.20
N ILE A 294 -6.68 13.69 3.26
CA ILE A 294 -7.27 13.38 4.57
C ILE A 294 -8.55 14.21 4.81
N LYS A 295 -9.58 13.54 5.31
CA LYS A 295 -10.85 14.13 5.74
C LYS A 295 -10.79 14.51 7.23
N CYS A 296 -11.11 15.76 7.51
CA CYS A 296 -11.35 16.33 8.84
C CYS A 296 -12.17 17.61 8.67
N SER A 297 -12.68 18.18 9.77
CA SER A 297 -13.36 19.46 9.79
C SER A 297 -12.53 20.61 9.20
N THR A 298 -13.23 21.64 8.71
CA THR A 298 -12.62 22.91 8.28
C THR A 298 -11.77 23.54 9.37
N LEU A 299 -12.22 23.46 10.63
CA LEU A 299 -11.53 23.98 11.81
C LEU A 299 -10.14 23.35 12.02
N LEU A 300 -9.99 22.02 11.86
CA LEU A 300 -8.69 21.38 11.98
C LEU A 300 -7.78 21.65 10.76
N LYS A 301 -8.35 21.87 9.57
CA LYS A 301 -7.56 22.32 8.40
C LYS A 301 -7.02 23.73 8.60
N GLU A 302 -7.85 24.63 9.14
CA GLU A 302 -7.43 25.96 9.55
C GLU A 302 -6.33 25.89 10.62
N TRP A 303 -6.49 25.06 11.66
CA TRP A 303 -5.45 24.88 12.68
C TRP A 303 -4.12 24.39 12.09
N ALA A 304 -4.14 23.37 11.23
CA ALA A 304 -2.93 22.81 10.64
C ALA A 304 -2.14 23.80 9.75
N ILE A 305 -2.86 24.68 9.04
CA ILE A 305 -2.29 25.63 8.08
C ILE A 305 -1.89 26.95 8.77
N ASN A 306 -2.76 27.49 9.64
CA ASN A 306 -2.62 28.83 10.24
C ASN A 306 -2.14 28.80 11.70
N GLY A 307 -2.15 27.65 12.38
CA GLY A 307 -1.80 27.53 13.79
C GLY A 307 -0.31 27.80 14.09
N SER A 308 -0.09 28.65 15.10
CA SER A 308 1.20 29.04 15.68
C SER A 308 1.44 28.38 17.03
#